data_AF-A0A2H5P191-F1
#
_entry.id   AF-A0A2H5P191-F1
#
_cell.length_a   1.000
_cell.length_b   1.000
_cell.length_c   1.000
_cell.angle_alpha   90.00
_cell.angle_beta   90.00
_cell.angle_gamma   90.00
#
_symmetry.space_group_name_H-M   'P 1'
#
loop_
_entity.id
_entity.type
_entity.pdbx_description
1 polymer ?
#
loop_
_entity_poly.entity_id
_entity_poly.type
_entity_poly.pdbx_seq_one_letter_code
_entity_poly.pdbx_strand_id
1 'polypeptide(L)'
;MPYAWIGNSAKQCPEVCSYPFAVPGYMAGGGPAALKPPNGDVGVDGMISVIAHELAELSTNPLVNAWYAGEDPTAPTEIGDLWYIGQVMRDNKGRTFNMNGRRGRRFMVQWVWSPVLKACAGPNALD
;
A
#
# COMPACT_ATOMS: atom_id res chain seq x y z
N MET A 1 -22.05 7.80 3.40
CA MET A 1 -21.10 7.00 4.19
C MET A 1 -20.15 6.33 3.21
N PRO A 2 -18.84 6.58 3.28
CA PRO A 2 -17.87 5.95 2.40
C PRO A 2 -17.72 4.46 2.74
N TYR A 3 -17.55 3.62 1.73
CA TYR A 3 -17.37 2.17 1.85
C TYR A 3 -16.29 1.69 0.87
N ALA A 4 -15.56 0.66 1.26
CA ALA A 4 -14.58 -0.02 0.41
C ALA A 4 -14.92 -1.53 0.36
N TRP A 5 -14.64 -2.15 -0.80
CA TRP A 5 -14.83 -3.58 -0.99
C TRP A 5 -13.51 -4.29 -0.81
N ILE A 6 -13.47 -5.29 0.07
CA ILE A 6 -12.28 -6.09 0.30
C ILE A 6 -12.38 -7.39 -0.50
N GLY A 7 -11.43 -7.61 -1.40
CA GLY A 7 -11.32 -8.79 -2.25
C GLY A 7 -9.99 -9.52 -2.08
N ASN A 8 -9.83 -10.63 -2.80
CA ASN A 8 -8.56 -11.38 -2.81
C ASN A 8 -7.57 -10.71 -3.77
N SER A 9 -6.60 -9.96 -3.26
CA SER A 9 -5.65 -9.24 -4.11
C SER A 9 -4.89 -10.13 -5.11
N ALA A 10 -4.63 -11.41 -4.77
CA ALA A 10 -3.94 -12.34 -5.66
C ALA A 10 -4.81 -12.86 -6.83
N LYS A 11 -6.14 -12.72 -6.76
CA LYS A 11 -7.05 -13.17 -7.83
C LYS A 11 -7.58 -12.00 -8.66
N GLN A 12 -7.92 -10.89 -8.02
CA GLN A 12 -8.60 -9.77 -8.66
C GLN A 12 -7.62 -8.88 -9.45
N CYS A 13 -6.45 -8.63 -8.88
CA CYS A 13 -5.47 -7.68 -9.41
C CYS A 13 -4.06 -7.99 -8.87
N PRO A 14 -3.52 -9.21 -9.04
CA PRO A 14 -2.28 -9.63 -8.40
C PRO A 14 -1.13 -8.64 -8.57
N GLU A 15 -0.87 -8.21 -9.80
CA GLU A 15 0.27 -7.35 -10.15
C GLU A 15 0.15 -5.89 -9.69
N VAL A 16 -1.05 -5.45 -9.25
CA VAL A 16 -1.32 -4.09 -8.79
C VAL A 16 -1.60 -4.10 -7.28
N CYS A 17 -2.61 -4.85 -6.86
CA CYS A 17 -3.09 -4.93 -5.49
C CYS A 17 -2.21 -5.79 -4.57
N SER A 18 -1.27 -6.55 -5.14
CA SER A 18 -0.28 -7.31 -4.36
C SER A 18 1.15 -6.92 -4.67
N TYR A 19 1.39 -5.84 -5.42
CA TYR A 19 2.73 -5.28 -5.52
C TYR A 19 3.20 -4.81 -4.13
N PRO A 20 4.48 -4.98 -3.76
CA PRO A 20 5.60 -5.50 -4.55
C PRO A 20 5.80 -7.03 -4.44
N PHE A 21 4.84 -7.78 -3.90
CA PHE A 21 4.91 -9.23 -3.75
C PHE A 21 4.53 -10.00 -5.03
N ALA A 22 3.77 -9.36 -5.91
CA ALA A 22 3.56 -9.78 -7.29
C ALA A 22 3.96 -8.63 -8.21
N VAL A 23 4.99 -8.85 -9.02
CA VAL A 23 5.55 -7.84 -9.92
C VAL A 23 4.90 -7.99 -11.29
N PRO A 24 4.47 -6.88 -11.92
CA PRO A 24 3.87 -6.92 -13.24
C PRO A 24 4.73 -7.63 -14.29
N GLY A 25 4.11 -8.43 -15.15
CA GLY A 25 4.81 -9.21 -16.17
C GLY A 25 5.70 -8.38 -17.10
N TYR A 26 5.32 -7.12 -17.38
CA TYR A 26 6.13 -6.21 -18.19
C TYR A 26 7.46 -5.80 -17.52
N MET A 27 7.62 -5.99 -16.21
CA MET A 27 8.87 -5.75 -15.48
C MET A 27 9.77 -6.99 -15.38
N ALA A 28 9.32 -8.16 -15.87
CA ALA A 28 10.04 -9.43 -15.69
C ALA A 28 11.41 -9.51 -16.41
N GLY A 29 11.69 -8.62 -17.37
CA GLY A 29 12.90 -8.63 -18.20
C GLY A 29 14.12 -7.88 -17.65
N GLY A 30 14.09 -7.42 -16.40
CA GLY A 30 15.20 -6.64 -15.81
C GLY A 30 14.79 -5.74 -14.64
N GLY A 31 13.51 -5.77 -14.24
CA GLY A 31 13.01 -5.04 -13.08
C GLY A 31 13.33 -5.71 -11.74
N PRO A 32 12.92 -5.08 -10.63
CA PRO A 32 13.07 -5.65 -9.29
C PRO A 32 12.34 -6.99 -9.19
N ALA A 33 12.98 -7.99 -8.59
CA ALA A 33 12.33 -9.24 -8.25
C ALA A 33 11.22 -9.01 -7.21
N ALA A 34 10.19 -9.87 -7.24
CA ALA A 34 9.13 -9.86 -6.26
C ALA A 34 9.67 -9.95 -4.84
N LEU A 35 9.16 -9.08 -3.97
CA LEU A 35 9.51 -9.10 -2.56
C LEU A 35 8.83 -10.28 -1.87
N LYS A 36 9.38 -10.70 -0.73
CA LYS A 36 8.86 -11.85 0.01
C LYS A 36 7.85 -11.40 1.08
N PRO A 37 6.59 -11.86 1.03
CA PRO A 37 5.53 -11.42 1.95
C PRO A 37 5.86 -11.66 3.43
N PRO A 38 5.63 -10.69 4.33
CA PRO A 38 5.91 -10.84 5.76
C PRO A 38 5.01 -11.86 6.46
N ASN A 39 3.79 -12.06 5.98
CA ASN A 39 2.84 -13.03 6.53
C ASN A 39 2.76 -14.33 5.71
N GLY A 40 3.58 -14.44 4.66
CA GLY A 40 3.78 -15.68 3.90
C GLY A 40 2.79 -15.93 2.79
N ASP A 41 1.85 -15.01 2.55
CA ASP A 41 0.86 -15.10 1.48
C ASP A 41 0.77 -13.77 0.73
N VAL A 42 0.97 -13.82 -0.59
CA VAL A 42 0.98 -12.65 -1.48
C VAL A 42 -0.35 -11.92 -1.47
N GLY A 43 -1.47 -12.64 -1.51
CA GLY A 43 -2.80 -12.06 -1.57
C GLY A 43 -3.21 -11.42 -0.25
N VAL A 44 -2.88 -12.05 0.89
CA VAL A 44 -3.15 -11.51 2.22
C VAL A 44 -2.32 -10.24 2.46
N ASP A 45 -1.02 -10.28 2.18
CA ASP A 45 -0.16 -9.11 2.40
C ASP A 45 -0.50 -7.96 1.43
N GLY A 46 -0.88 -8.26 0.19
CA GLY A 46 -1.45 -7.27 -0.74
C GLY A 46 -2.75 -6.65 -0.21
N MET A 47 -3.69 -7.49 0.24
CA MET A 47 -4.96 -7.04 0.80
C MET A 47 -4.77 -6.14 2.03
N ILE A 48 -3.82 -6.46 2.91
CA ILE A 48 -3.48 -5.60 4.06
C ILE A 48 -2.99 -4.23 3.60
N SER A 49 -2.13 -4.18 2.59
CA SER A 49 -1.63 -2.92 2.02
C SER A 49 -2.76 -2.08 1.42
N VAL A 50 -3.66 -2.71 0.63
CA VAL A 50 -4.82 -2.02 0.04
C VAL A 50 -5.75 -1.48 1.13
N ILE A 51 -6.08 -2.27 2.15
CA ILE A 51 -6.91 -1.78 3.27
C ILE A 51 -6.26 -0.58 3.96
N ALA A 52 -4.95 -0.60 4.18
CA ALA A 52 -4.24 0.51 4.79
C ALA A 52 -4.28 1.77 3.92
N HIS A 53 -4.10 1.62 2.60
CA HIS A 53 -4.22 2.68 1.61
C HIS A 53 -5.62 3.31 1.66
N GLU A 54 -6.68 2.53 1.46
CA GLU A 54 -8.07 3.00 1.45
C GLU A 54 -8.47 3.71 2.76
N LEU A 55 -7.99 3.20 3.90
CA LEU A 55 -8.21 3.85 5.20
C LEU A 55 -7.50 5.19 5.31
N ALA A 56 -6.30 5.32 4.73
CA ALA A 56 -5.56 6.56 4.75
C ALA A 56 -6.23 7.61 3.85
N GLU A 57 -6.64 7.24 2.65
CA GLU A 57 -7.37 8.14 1.74
C GLU A 57 -8.67 8.62 2.38
N LEU A 58 -9.45 7.70 2.94
CA LEU A 58 -10.67 8.01 3.65
C LEU A 58 -10.43 8.98 4.81
N SER A 59 -9.39 8.73 5.62
CA SER A 59 -9.11 9.54 6.82
C SER A 59 -8.53 10.90 6.50
N THR A 60 -7.90 11.05 5.33
CA THR A 60 -7.26 12.30 4.89
C THR A 60 -8.12 13.11 3.93
N ASN A 61 -9.27 12.58 3.48
CA ASN A 61 -10.19 13.28 2.59
C ASN A 61 -10.86 14.50 3.26
N PRO A 62 -10.52 15.75 2.85
CA PRO A 62 -11.14 16.95 3.40
C PRO A 62 -12.54 17.23 2.85
N LEU A 63 -12.92 16.59 1.74
CA LEU A 63 -14.19 16.77 1.04
C LEU A 63 -15.28 15.81 1.53
N VAL A 64 -14.91 14.78 2.28
CA VAL A 64 -15.83 13.76 2.85
C VAL A 64 -16.71 13.09 1.77
N ASN A 65 -16.19 13.01 0.54
CA ASN A 65 -16.87 12.55 -0.67
C ASN A 65 -16.29 11.23 -1.24
N ALA A 66 -15.57 10.44 -0.43
CA ALA A 66 -14.90 9.16 -0.72
C ALA A 66 -13.36 9.21 -0.85
N TRP A 67 -12.77 8.70 -1.93
CA TRP A 67 -11.31 8.54 -2.11
C TRP A 67 -10.68 9.63 -2.98
N TYR A 68 -11.47 10.58 -3.47
CA TYR A 68 -11.09 11.33 -4.65
C TYR A 68 -11.30 12.84 -4.59
N ALA A 69 -10.46 13.57 -5.32
CA ALA A 69 -10.53 15.00 -5.55
C ALA A 69 -10.91 15.29 -7.02
N GLY A 70 -11.78 16.29 -7.22
CA GLY A 70 -12.28 16.72 -8.52
C GLY A 70 -13.79 16.65 -8.63
N GLU A 71 -14.33 17.16 -9.74
CA GLU A 71 -15.78 17.16 -10.00
C GLU A 71 -16.25 15.83 -10.61
N ASP A 72 -15.36 15.08 -11.27
CA ASP A 72 -15.68 13.83 -11.96
C ASP A 72 -15.17 12.60 -11.17
N PRO A 73 -16.06 11.79 -10.56
CA PRO A 73 -15.69 10.58 -9.83
C PRO A 73 -15.23 9.41 -10.72
N THR A 74 -15.28 9.53 -12.05
CA THR A 74 -14.95 8.42 -12.96
C THR A 74 -13.46 8.31 -13.32
N ALA A 75 -12.70 9.40 -13.20
CA ALA A 75 -11.24 9.41 -13.34
C ALA A 75 -10.58 10.51 -12.48
N PRO A 76 -10.83 10.51 -11.16
CA PRO A 76 -10.40 11.61 -10.32
C PRO A 76 -8.93 11.48 -9.88
N THR A 77 -8.39 12.56 -9.33
CA THR A 77 -7.13 12.50 -8.59
C THR A 77 -7.41 11.85 -7.23
N GLU A 78 -6.70 10.78 -6.90
CA GLU A 78 -6.87 10.11 -5.60
C GLU A 78 -6.30 10.98 -4.48
N ILE A 79 -7.01 11.04 -3.35
CA ILE A 79 -6.61 11.88 -2.21
C ILE A 79 -5.61 11.10 -1.36
N GLY A 80 -4.36 11.55 -1.39
CA GLY A 80 -3.31 10.98 -0.54
C GLY A 80 -2.60 9.78 -1.16
N ASP A 81 -2.98 9.37 -2.38
CA ASP A 81 -2.24 8.36 -3.12
C ASP A 81 -0.89 8.91 -3.58
N LEU A 82 0.16 8.29 -3.06
CA LEU A 82 1.51 8.39 -3.58
C LEU A 82 2.16 7.02 -3.49
N TRP A 83 2.58 6.49 -4.64
CA TRP A 83 3.21 5.17 -4.72
C TRP A 83 4.65 5.17 -4.17
N TYR A 84 4.78 5.07 -2.85
CA TYR A 84 6.06 4.94 -2.18
C TYR A 84 5.96 4.00 -0.99
N ILE A 85 6.79 2.96 -0.93
CA ILE A 85 6.83 2.00 0.21
C ILE A 85 7.87 2.37 1.27
N GLY A 86 8.65 3.43 1.02
CA GLY A 86 9.70 3.88 1.91
C GLY A 86 10.81 2.86 2.14
N GLN A 87 11.39 2.94 3.34
CA GLN A 87 12.46 2.04 3.75
C GLN A 87 11.91 0.62 3.94
N VAL A 88 12.57 -0.36 3.34
CA VAL A 88 12.19 -1.78 3.44
C VAL A 88 13.18 -2.52 4.31
N MET A 89 12.68 -3.09 5.42
CA MET A 89 13.43 -3.98 6.29
C MET A 89 13.32 -5.43 5.79
N ARG A 90 14.30 -6.26 6.14
CA ARG A 90 14.30 -7.71 5.88
C ARG A 90 14.54 -8.48 7.17
N ASP A 91 13.86 -9.61 7.32
CA ASP A 91 14.11 -10.53 8.42
C ASP A 91 15.08 -11.66 8.05
N ASN A 92 15.45 -12.47 9.04
CA ASN A 92 16.37 -13.60 8.87
C ASN A 92 15.87 -14.68 7.89
N LYS A 93 14.58 -14.65 7.50
CA LYS A 93 13.97 -15.54 6.50
C LYS A 93 13.80 -14.85 5.14
N GLY A 94 14.35 -13.65 4.97
CA GLY A 94 14.27 -12.83 3.76
C GLY A 94 12.92 -12.15 3.54
N ARG A 95 11.98 -12.21 4.50
CA ARG A 95 10.68 -11.55 4.38
C ARG A 95 10.83 -10.05 4.55
N THR A 96 10.12 -9.28 3.75
CA THR A 96 10.23 -7.82 3.70
C THR A 96 9.05 -7.13 4.37
N PHE A 97 9.31 -6.06 5.11
CA PHE A 97 8.28 -5.28 5.81
C PHE A 97 8.79 -3.86 6.09
N ASN A 98 7.88 -2.93 6.33
CA ASN A 98 8.22 -1.57 6.77
C ASN A 98 7.51 -1.18 8.07
N MET A 99 6.60 -2.02 8.57
CA MET A 99 5.83 -1.77 9.78
C MET A 99 5.87 -2.95 10.75
N ASN A 100 6.12 -2.66 12.04
CA ASN A 100 5.98 -3.62 13.14
C ASN A 100 4.58 -3.49 13.76
N GLY A 101 3.81 -4.56 13.71
CA GLY A 101 2.50 -4.68 14.31
C GLY A 101 2.52 -5.25 15.72
N ARG A 102 1.33 -5.34 16.34
CA ARG A 102 1.16 -5.99 17.65
C ARG A 102 1.40 -7.50 17.57
N ARG A 103 1.97 -8.05 18.64
CA ARG A 103 2.25 -9.49 18.83
C ARG A 103 3.21 -10.07 17.77
N GLY A 104 4.22 -9.30 17.38
CA GLY A 104 5.24 -9.75 16.42
C GLY A 104 4.78 -9.84 14.97
N ARG A 105 3.55 -9.39 14.66
CA ARG A 105 3.08 -9.25 13.28
C ARG A 105 3.88 -8.17 12.56
N ARG A 106 4.06 -8.33 11.26
CA ARG A 106 4.79 -7.40 10.40
C ARG A 106 3.96 -7.14 9.15
N PHE A 107 4.04 -5.92 8.65
CA PHE A 107 3.27 -5.49 7.50
C PHE A 107 4.14 -4.69 6.54
N MET A 108 3.77 -4.73 5.26
CA MET A 108 4.21 -3.77 4.27
C MET A 108 3.01 -2.90 3.94
N VAL A 109 3.14 -1.60 4.12
CA VAL A 109 2.08 -0.62 3.81
C VAL A 109 2.67 0.53 3.00
N GLN A 110 1.85 1.18 2.19
CA GLN A 110 2.24 2.38 1.48
C GLN A 110 2.55 3.52 2.48
N TRP A 111 3.53 4.35 2.14
CA TRP A 111 3.73 5.65 2.78
C TRP A 111 2.83 6.68 2.13
N VAL A 112 2.25 7.55 2.95
CA VAL A 112 1.25 8.52 2.48
C VAL A 112 1.82 9.93 2.49
N TRP A 113 1.30 10.80 1.63
CA TRP A 113 1.67 12.21 1.65
C TRP A 113 1.22 12.87 2.96
N SER A 114 2.14 13.54 3.65
CA SER A 114 1.81 14.39 4.81
C SER A 114 1.81 15.86 4.40
N PRO A 115 0.67 16.57 4.45
CA PRO A 115 0.63 18.00 4.13
C PRO A 115 1.34 18.85 5.18
N VAL A 116 1.52 18.34 6.40
CA VAL A 116 2.25 19.00 7.50
C VAL A 116 3.75 18.94 7.25
N LEU A 117 4.26 17.75 6.89
CA LEU A 117 5.69 17.54 6.64
C LEU A 117 6.11 17.95 5.22
N LYS A 118 5.13 18.09 4.30
CA LYS A 118 5.36 18.29 2.86
C LYS A 118 6.28 17.21 2.27
N ALA A 119 6.09 15.99 2.74
CA ALA A 119 6.86 14.80 2.36
C ALA A 119 6.01 13.54 2.53
N CYS A 120 6.41 12.45 1.87
CA CYS A 120 5.85 11.13 2.18
C CYS A 120 6.31 10.69 3.58
N ALA A 121 5.36 10.21 4.38
CA ALA A 121 5.63 9.76 5.73
C ALA A 121 5.07 8.35 5.94
N GLY A 122 5.75 7.56 6.76
CA GLY A 122 5.35 6.19 7.04
C GLY A 122 5.93 5.64 8.34
N PRO A 123 5.63 4.37 8.65
CA PRO A 123 5.85 3.79 9.98
C PRO A 123 7.32 3.71 10.43
N ASN A 124 8.26 3.89 9.50
CA ASN A 124 9.70 3.83 9.72
C ASN A 124 10.43 5.00 9.03
N ALA A 125 9.79 6.18 8.97
CA ALA A 125 10.45 7.42 8.64
C ALA A 125 11.61 7.69 9.62
N LEU A 126 12.74 8.18 9.10
CA LEU A 126 13.96 8.44 9.87
C LEU A 126 14.14 9.94 10.18
N ASP A 127 13.23 10.77 9.68
CA ASP A 127 13.18 12.23 9.77
C ASP A 127 11.75 12.73 10.02
#